data_AF-A0A6A6N228-F1
#
_entry.id   AF-A0A6A6N228-F1
#
_cell.length_a   1.000
_cell.length_b   1.000
_cell.length_c   1.000
_cell.angle_alpha   90.00
_cell.angle_beta   90.00
_cell.angle_gamma   90.00
#
_symmetry.space_group_name_H-M   'P 1'
#
loop_
_entity.id
_entity.type
_entity.pdbx_description
1 polymer ?
#
loop_
_entity_poly.entity_id
_entity_poly.type
_entity_poly.pdbx_seq_one_letter_code
_entity_poly.pdbx_strand_id
1 'polypeptide(L)'
;MLKMKISVSQSISSCSSVSPSQLKILQIENIEDLEVLPEDLWHLPSLEGLLIKACEELDLSDDIQWQYLRSLREFQLINMNKLAFLPKGLQHVSTLRKLSIESCPNLKSLPEWMESLTAIEALWIEECPQLSERCKNNLGADWPKIAHIPNISIDDRWINDGDSLSSFIYEIWMEGIVIDQLLFTFLFFNWSCHHEEVPQSLIAGQCLS
;
A
#
# COMPACT_ATOMS: atom_id res chain seq x y z
N MET A 1 -26.78 -13.99 4.94
CA MET A 1 -26.05 -13.69 3.70
C MET A 1 -25.51 -12.28 3.83
N LEU A 2 -24.28 -12.15 4.34
CA LEU A 2 -23.62 -10.86 4.53
C LEU A 2 -23.38 -10.24 3.15
N LYS A 3 -24.20 -9.23 2.82
CA LYS A 3 -23.89 -8.30 1.73
C LYS A 3 -22.71 -7.46 2.21
N MET A 4 -21.50 -7.94 2.01
CA MET A 4 -20.32 -7.13 2.22
C MET A 4 -20.47 -5.87 1.35
N LYS A 5 -20.57 -4.72 2.02
CA LYS A 5 -20.42 -3.41 1.38
C LYS A 5 -18.94 -3.28 1.01
N ILE A 6 -18.55 -4.00 -0.03
CA ILE A 6 -17.27 -3.79 -0.68
C ILE A 6 -17.40 -2.44 -1.37
N SER A 7 -16.79 -1.40 -0.81
CA SER A 7 -16.62 -0.14 -1.51
C SER A 7 -15.55 -0.37 -2.59
N VAL A 8 -16.00 -0.71 -3.80
CA VAL A 8 -15.13 -0.76 -4.98
C VAL A 8 -14.88 0.68 -5.43
N SER A 9 -13.69 1.21 -5.18
CA SER A 9 -13.27 2.47 -5.79
C SER A 9 -12.87 2.21 -7.25
N GLN A 10 -13.83 2.29 -8.18
CA GLN A 10 -13.53 2.40 -9.61
C GLN A 10 -14.28 3.59 -10.22
N SER A 11 -13.55 4.38 -11.00
CA SER A 11 -14.05 5.48 -11.81
C SER A 11 -15.02 4.94 -12.86
N ILE A 12 -16.33 4.98 -12.59
CA ILE A 12 -17.30 4.46 -13.55
C ILE A 12 -17.39 5.41 -14.75
N SER A 13 -16.87 4.98 -15.90
CA SER A 13 -17.53 5.30 -17.17
C SER A 13 -18.25 4.04 -17.65
N SER A 14 -19.59 4.16 -17.69
CA SER A 14 -20.60 3.22 -18.21
C SER A 14 -20.91 1.93 -17.41
N CYS A 15 -22.22 1.76 -17.18
CA CYS A 15 -22.86 0.67 -16.44
C CYS A 15 -22.62 -0.70 -17.10
N SER A 16 -21.81 -1.53 -16.47
CA SER A 16 -21.76 -2.98 -16.64
C SER A 16 -21.41 -3.58 -15.29
N SER A 17 -22.09 -4.66 -14.90
CA SER A 17 -21.88 -5.34 -13.61
C SER A 17 -20.40 -5.72 -13.47
N VAL A 18 -19.68 -5.13 -12.51
CA VAL A 18 -18.30 -5.51 -12.21
C VAL A 18 -18.30 -6.97 -11.76
N SER A 19 -17.70 -7.85 -12.57
CA SER A 19 -17.48 -9.24 -12.17
C SER A 19 -16.37 -9.28 -11.11
N PRO A 20 -16.51 -10.08 -10.03
CA PRO A 20 -15.43 -10.27 -9.04
C PRO A 20 -14.09 -10.65 -9.68
N SER A 21 -14.12 -11.30 -10.84
CA SER A 21 -12.93 -11.68 -11.61
C SER A 21 -12.09 -10.51 -12.15
N GLN A 22 -12.58 -9.26 -12.07
CA GLN A 22 -11.87 -8.06 -12.54
C GLN A 22 -11.42 -7.16 -11.38
N LEU A 23 -11.75 -7.50 -10.14
CA LEU A 23 -11.44 -6.67 -8.98
C LEU A 23 -9.93 -6.69 -8.72
N LYS A 24 -9.31 -5.51 -8.85
CA LYS A 24 -7.87 -5.32 -8.60
C LYS A 24 -7.55 -4.83 -7.20
N ILE A 25 -8.40 -3.98 -6.63
CA ILE A 25 -8.18 -3.41 -5.31
C ILE A 25 -9.43 -3.66 -4.49
N LEU A 26 -9.23 -4.17 -3.27
CA LEU A 26 -10.28 -4.41 -2.30
C LEU A 26 -9.96 -3.62 -1.04
N GLN A 27 -10.92 -2.80 -0.62
CA GLN A 27 -10.85 -2.04 0.62
C GLN A 27 -11.94 -2.54 1.57
N ILE A 28 -11.54 -2.81 2.81
CA ILE A 28 -12.41 -3.23 3.90
C ILE A 28 -12.20 -2.22 5.02
N GLU A 29 -13.23 -1.43 5.33
CA GLU A 29 -13.13 -0.34 6.29
C GLU A 29 -14.30 -0.38 7.28
N ASN A 30 -13.99 -0.22 8.56
CA ASN A 30 -14.95 0.06 9.64
C ASN A 30 -16.12 -0.94 9.69
N ILE A 31 -15.79 -2.24 9.68
CA ILE A 31 -16.78 -3.31 9.85
C ILE A 31 -16.63 -3.86 11.27
N GLU A 32 -17.55 -3.45 12.15
CA GLU A 32 -17.50 -3.71 13.60
C GLU A 32 -17.53 -5.22 13.92
N ASP A 33 -18.36 -6.01 13.23
CA ASP A 33 -18.55 -7.45 13.49
C ASP A 33 -17.75 -8.36 12.54
N LEU A 34 -16.74 -7.82 11.83
CA LEU A 34 -15.96 -8.64 10.90
C LEU A 34 -14.91 -9.44 11.67
N GLU A 35 -15.24 -10.68 12.01
CA GLU A 35 -14.32 -11.59 12.68
C GLU A 35 -13.34 -12.27 11.71
N VAL A 36 -13.78 -12.52 10.48
CA VAL A 36 -12.98 -13.22 9.45
C VAL A 36 -13.19 -12.59 8.08
N LEU A 37 -12.16 -12.68 7.23
CA LEU A 37 -12.30 -12.34 5.82
C LEU A 37 -13.19 -13.37 5.10
N PRO A 38 -14.02 -12.96 4.14
CA PRO A 38 -14.88 -13.87 3.40
C PRO A 38 -14.07 -14.87 2.58
N GLU A 39 -14.53 -16.12 2.49
CA GLU A 39 -13.84 -17.15 1.70
C GLU A 39 -13.67 -16.77 0.21
N ASP A 40 -14.64 -16.03 -0.34
CA ASP A 40 -14.63 -15.61 -1.74
C ASP A 40 -13.45 -14.67 -2.09
N LEU A 41 -12.89 -13.95 -1.11
CA LEU A 41 -11.77 -13.02 -1.31
C LEU A 41 -10.51 -13.75 -1.75
N TRP A 42 -10.26 -14.95 -1.22
CA TRP A 42 -9.03 -15.71 -1.45
C TRP A 42 -8.89 -16.17 -2.90
N HIS A 43 -10.01 -16.29 -3.61
CA HIS A 43 -10.05 -16.80 -4.97
C HIS A 43 -10.17 -15.71 -6.04
N LEU A 44 -10.01 -14.44 -5.68
CA LEU A 44 -10.02 -13.33 -6.62
C LEU A 44 -8.73 -13.33 -7.47
N PRO A 45 -8.80 -13.73 -8.76
CA PRO A 45 -7.60 -14.02 -9.55
C PRO A 45 -6.82 -12.76 -9.94
N SER A 46 -7.46 -11.59 -9.88
CA SER A 46 -6.89 -10.32 -10.30
C SER A 46 -6.66 -9.35 -9.15
N LEU A 47 -6.84 -9.78 -7.90
CA LEU A 47 -6.65 -8.89 -6.75
C LEU A 47 -5.16 -8.58 -6.58
N GLU A 48 -4.80 -7.32 -6.81
CA GLU A 48 -3.46 -6.76 -6.72
C GLU A 48 -3.26 -5.95 -5.43
N GLY A 49 -4.32 -5.37 -4.86
CA GLY A 49 -4.26 -4.57 -3.64
C GLY A 49 -5.33 -4.95 -2.62
N LEU A 50 -4.94 -5.11 -1.36
CA LEU A 50 -5.85 -5.34 -0.23
C LEU A 50 -5.55 -4.32 0.87
N LEU A 51 -6.57 -3.54 1.22
CA LEU A 51 -6.51 -2.58 2.32
C LEU A 51 -7.54 -2.94 3.37
N ILE A 52 -7.10 -2.98 4.62
CA ILE A 52 -7.95 -3.25 5.78
C ILE A 52 -7.75 -2.11 6.77
N LYS A 53 -8.85 -1.44 7.12
CA LYS A 53 -8.83 -0.27 7.99
C LYS A 53 -9.88 -0.37 9.09
N ALA A 54 -9.48 -0.11 10.33
CA ALA A 54 -10.38 -0.01 11.48
C ALA A 54 -11.34 -1.22 11.63
N CYS A 55 -10.85 -2.44 11.38
CA CYS A 55 -11.61 -3.68 11.56
C CYS A 55 -11.08 -4.39 12.81
N GLU A 56 -11.55 -3.99 13.99
CA GLU A 56 -10.90 -4.37 15.26
C GLU A 56 -11.13 -5.82 15.69
N GLU A 57 -12.23 -6.44 15.28
CA GLU A 57 -12.52 -7.84 15.58
C GLU A 57 -11.92 -8.82 14.56
N LEU A 58 -11.28 -8.31 13.50
CA LEU A 58 -10.79 -9.14 12.41
C LEU A 58 -9.58 -9.95 12.84
N ASP A 59 -9.76 -11.27 12.85
CA ASP A 59 -8.68 -12.21 12.99
C ASP A 59 -8.04 -12.50 11.63
N LEU A 60 -6.77 -12.14 11.51
CA LEU A 60 -5.95 -12.40 10.32
C LEU A 60 -5.03 -13.62 10.53
N SER A 61 -5.17 -14.36 11.63
CA SER A 61 -4.24 -15.44 12.00
C SER A 61 -4.39 -16.72 11.17
N ASP A 62 -5.36 -16.81 10.27
CA ASP A 62 -5.57 -17.97 9.40
C ASP A 62 -4.46 -18.10 8.34
N ASP A 63 -3.60 -19.12 8.49
CA ASP A 63 -2.35 -19.24 7.75
C ASP A 63 -2.50 -19.77 6.30
N ILE A 64 -3.54 -20.55 6.00
CA ILE A 64 -3.62 -21.33 4.75
C ILE A 64 -4.19 -20.51 3.58
N GLN A 65 -5.06 -19.54 3.84
CA GLN A 65 -5.89 -18.93 2.80
C GLN A 65 -5.16 -17.87 1.97
N TRP A 66 -4.13 -17.22 2.54
CA TRP A 66 -3.31 -16.21 1.86
C TRP A 66 -2.59 -16.73 0.61
N GLN A 67 -2.26 -18.02 0.56
CA GLN A 67 -1.57 -18.64 -0.59
C GLN A 67 -2.36 -18.56 -1.91
N TYR A 68 -3.68 -18.32 -1.83
CA TYR A 68 -4.54 -18.20 -3.00
C TYR A 68 -4.50 -16.81 -3.64
N LEU A 69 -4.00 -15.79 -2.93
CA LEU A 69 -3.85 -14.42 -3.41
C LEU A 69 -2.62 -14.23 -4.30
N ARG A 70 -2.59 -14.98 -5.42
CA ARG A 70 -1.43 -15.07 -6.33
C ARG A 70 -1.10 -13.81 -7.12
N SER A 71 -1.97 -12.81 -7.09
CA SER A 71 -1.80 -11.54 -7.79
C SER A 71 -1.53 -10.38 -6.84
N LEU A 72 -1.57 -10.63 -5.52
CA LEU A 72 -1.48 -9.56 -4.52
C LEU A 72 -0.08 -8.97 -4.49
N ARG A 73 -0.02 -7.66 -4.69
CA ARG A 73 1.20 -6.85 -4.75
C ARG A 73 1.25 -5.83 -3.63
N GLU A 74 0.10 -5.38 -3.14
CA GLU A 74 0.02 -4.34 -2.14
C GLU A 74 -0.90 -4.79 -0.99
N PHE A 75 -0.40 -4.69 0.23
CA PHE A 75 -1.18 -4.98 1.43
C PHE A 75 -1.04 -3.84 2.44
N GLN A 76 -2.17 -3.37 2.96
CA GLN A 76 -2.22 -2.25 3.88
C GLN A 76 -3.09 -2.55 5.10
N LEU A 77 -2.55 -2.25 6.29
CA LEU A 77 -3.22 -2.37 7.57
C LEU A 77 -3.21 -1.01 8.26
N ILE A 78 -4.38 -0.42 8.47
CA ILE A 78 -4.53 0.94 9.00
C ILE A 78 -5.45 0.92 10.21
N ASN A 79 -5.07 1.61 11.30
CA ASN A 79 -5.91 1.75 12.50
C ASN A 79 -6.35 0.40 13.09
N MET A 80 -5.49 -0.62 13.08
CA MET A 80 -5.82 -1.96 13.59
C MET A 80 -5.43 -2.08 15.07
N ASN A 81 -6.26 -1.54 15.95
CA ASN A 81 -5.95 -1.43 17.38
C ASN A 81 -5.72 -2.77 18.08
N LYS A 82 -6.39 -3.86 17.69
CA LYS A 82 -6.20 -5.19 18.31
C LYS A 82 -5.14 -6.07 17.64
N LEU A 83 -4.56 -5.62 16.53
CA LEU A 83 -3.59 -6.41 15.78
C LEU A 83 -2.29 -6.54 16.57
N ALA A 84 -2.02 -7.74 17.08
CA ALA A 84 -0.80 -8.04 17.84
C ALA A 84 0.33 -8.59 16.96
N PHE A 85 -0.02 -9.24 15.84
CA PHE A 85 0.91 -9.92 14.94
C PHE A 85 0.43 -9.78 13.49
N LEU A 86 1.37 -9.76 12.54
CA LEU A 86 1.03 -9.86 11.12
C LEU A 86 0.52 -11.28 10.78
N PRO A 87 -0.39 -11.40 9.78
CA PRO A 87 -0.89 -12.70 9.31
C PRO A 87 0.27 -13.60 8.89
N LYS A 88 0.45 -14.80 9.48
CA LYS A 88 1.60 -15.63 9.10
C LYS A 88 1.46 -16.19 7.69
N GLY A 89 0.23 -16.34 7.19
CA GLY A 89 -0.03 -16.75 5.81
C GLY A 89 0.57 -15.82 4.75
N LEU A 90 0.89 -14.55 5.08
CA LEU A 90 1.60 -13.64 4.18
C LEU A 90 2.96 -14.18 3.72
N GLN A 91 3.59 -15.09 4.47
CA GLN A 91 4.82 -15.80 4.06
C GLN A 91 4.65 -16.55 2.72
N HIS A 92 3.42 -16.88 2.33
CA HIS A 92 3.10 -17.58 1.09
C HIS A 92 2.79 -16.63 -0.07
N VAL A 93 2.71 -15.32 0.16
CA VAL A 93 2.40 -14.31 -0.85
C VAL A 93 3.70 -13.77 -1.45
N SER A 94 4.38 -14.60 -2.25
CA SER A 94 5.66 -14.25 -2.87
C SER A 94 5.59 -13.13 -3.91
N THR A 95 4.39 -12.65 -4.25
CA THR A 95 4.15 -11.55 -5.19
C THR A 95 4.07 -10.18 -4.52
N LEU A 96 4.06 -10.14 -3.18
CA LEU A 96 3.91 -8.90 -2.43
C LEU A 96 5.11 -7.97 -2.67
N ARG A 97 4.80 -6.74 -3.11
CA ARG A 97 5.76 -5.67 -3.44
C ARG A 97 5.72 -4.54 -2.42
N LYS A 98 4.56 -4.23 -1.87
CA LYS A 98 4.39 -3.13 -0.92
C LYS A 98 3.62 -3.59 0.31
N LEU A 99 4.15 -3.28 1.47
CA LEU A 99 3.49 -3.48 2.75
C LEU A 99 3.42 -2.13 3.48
N SER A 100 2.22 -1.72 3.87
CA SER A 100 2.01 -0.53 4.70
C SER A 100 1.32 -0.92 6.00
N ILE A 101 1.82 -0.39 7.11
CA ILE A 101 1.29 -0.60 8.45
C ILE A 101 1.22 0.77 9.13
N GLU A 102 0.02 1.24 9.38
CA GLU A 102 -0.24 2.57 9.92
C GLU A 102 -1.12 2.45 11.17
N SER A 103 -0.77 3.18 12.23
CA SER A 103 -1.62 3.33 13.42
C SER A 103 -2.05 2.00 14.03
N CYS A 104 -1.12 1.06 14.15
CA CYS A 104 -1.31 -0.27 14.74
C CYS A 104 -0.54 -0.40 16.07
N PRO A 105 -1.01 0.22 17.18
CA PRO A 105 -0.21 0.42 18.39
C PRO A 105 0.17 -0.87 19.14
N ASN A 106 -0.60 -1.95 18.94
CA ASN A 106 -0.38 -3.24 19.59
C ASN A 106 0.47 -4.20 18.77
N LEU A 107 0.82 -3.87 17.53
CA LEU A 107 1.73 -4.66 16.71
C LEU A 107 3.16 -4.43 17.20
N LYS A 108 3.74 -5.44 17.85
CA LYS A 108 4.99 -5.23 18.61
C LYS A 108 6.25 -5.56 17.86
N SER A 109 6.19 -6.43 16.86
CA SER A 109 7.38 -6.95 16.19
C SER A 109 7.06 -7.50 14.81
N LEU A 110 8.06 -7.52 13.94
CA LEU A 110 7.97 -8.20 12.66
C LEU A 110 8.26 -9.71 12.80
N PRO A 111 7.55 -10.57 12.05
CA PRO A 111 7.82 -12.00 12.02
C PRO A 111 9.08 -12.33 11.22
N GLU A 112 9.71 -13.48 11.53
CA GLU A 112 10.94 -13.94 10.87
C GLU A 112 10.79 -14.17 9.36
N TRP A 113 9.58 -14.51 8.89
CA TRP A 113 9.34 -14.75 7.47
C TRP A 113 9.42 -13.48 6.62
N MET A 114 9.54 -12.27 7.19
CA MET A 114 9.76 -11.04 6.41
C MET A 114 10.97 -11.14 5.48
N GLU A 115 12.02 -11.89 5.88
CA GLU A 115 13.20 -12.16 5.06
C GLU A 115 12.89 -13.01 3.82
N SER A 116 11.80 -13.79 3.85
CA SER A 116 11.38 -14.65 2.74
C SER A 116 10.64 -13.89 1.64
N LEU A 117 10.18 -12.66 1.91
CA LEU A 117 9.53 -11.80 0.93
C LEU A 117 10.58 -11.17 0.01
N THR A 118 11.07 -11.93 -0.96
CA THR A 118 12.15 -11.49 -1.87
C THR A 118 11.70 -10.52 -2.96
N ALA A 119 10.39 -10.44 -3.24
CA ALA A 119 9.81 -9.53 -4.23
C ALA A 119 9.39 -8.17 -3.64
N ILE A 120 9.55 -7.97 -2.32
CA ILE A 120 9.15 -6.74 -1.66
C ILE A 120 10.07 -5.58 -2.08
N GLU A 121 9.46 -4.47 -2.43
CA GLU A 121 10.10 -3.26 -2.95
C GLU A 121 9.96 -2.10 -1.97
N ALA A 122 8.91 -2.11 -1.14
CA ALA A 122 8.69 -1.04 -0.17
C ALA A 122 7.99 -1.50 1.11
N LEU A 123 8.41 -0.90 2.22
CA LEU A 123 7.81 -1.05 3.54
C LEU A 123 7.58 0.33 4.18
N TRP A 124 6.35 0.59 4.58
CA TRP A 124 5.98 1.77 5.37
C TRP A 124 5.46 1.34 6.73
N ILE A 125 6.01 1.95 7.78
CA ILE A 125 5.56 1.78 9.16
C ILE A 125 5.35 3.18 9.74
N GLU A 126 4.13 3.49 10.15
CA GLU A 126 3.79 4.81 10.66
C GLU A 126 2.88 4.70 11.87
N GLU A 127 3.10 5.54 12.87
CA GLU A 127 2.29 5.58 14.10
C GLU A 127 2.15 4.21 14.79
N CYS A 128 3.21 3.39 14.74
CA CYS A 128 3.28 2.06 15.36
C CYS A 128 4.38 2.02 16.43
N PRO A 129 4.21 2.61 17.63
CA PRO A 129 5.32 2.98 18.51
C PRO A 129 6.28 1.83 18.87
N GLN A 130 5.76 0.63 19.14
CA GLN A 130 6.60 -0.52 19.47
C GLN A 130 7.33 -1.09 18.24
N LEU A 131 6.63 -1.13 17.10
CA LEU A 131 7.18 -1.65 15.85
C LEU A 131 8.24 -0.69 15.28
N SER A 132 7.93 0.60 15.19
CA SER A 132 8.82 1.64 14.67
C SER A 132 10.16 1.64 15.42
N GLU A 133 10.13 1.54 16.75
CA GLU A 133 11.34 1.44 17.58
C GLU A 133 12.21 0.22 17.25
N ARG A 134 11.57 -0.94 16.99
CA ARG A 134 12.28 -2.18 16.66
C ARG A 134 12.76 -2.24 15.21
N CYS A 135 12.20 -1.44 14.32
CA CYS A 135 12.58 -1.39 12.92
C CYS A 135 13.59 -0.26 12.61
N LYS A 136 14.03 0.52 13.61
CA LYS A 136 15.04 1.59 13.41
C LYS A 136 16.31 1.07 12.70
N ASN A 137 16.76 1.80 11.68
CA ASN A 137 17.94 1.48 10.88
C ASN A 137 19.15 1.10 11.73
N ASN A 138 19.69 -0.10 11.56
CA ASN A 138 20.88 -0.64 12.22
C ASN A 138 20.88 -0.62 13.77
N LEU A 139 19.75 -0.29 14.39
CA LEU A 139 19.61 -0.13 15.84
C LEU A 139 18.47 -0.99 16.40
N GLY A 140 17.45 -1.23 15.59
CA GLY A 140 16.26 -1.97 15.95
C GLY A 140 16.47 -3.49 15.87
N ALA A 141 15.85 -4.22 16.79
CA ALA A 141 15.95 -5.69 16.87
C ALA A 141 15.33 -6.41 15.65
N ASP A 142 14.37 -5.79 14.96
CA ASP A 142 13.73 -6.33 13.76
C ASP A 142 14.33 -5.78 12.46
N TRP A 143 15.31 -4.86 12.54
CA TRP A 143 15.99 -4.33 11.36
C TRP A 143 16.57 -5.40 10.43
N PRO A 144 17.23 -6.48 10.91
CA PRO A 144 17.76 -7.52 10.04
C PRO A 144 16.70 -8.18 9.13
N LYS A 145 15.44 -8.19 9.58
CA LYS A 145 14.30 -8.80 8.88
C LYS A 145 13.83 -8.00 7.68
N ILE A 146 14.20 -6.72 7.61
CA ILE A 146 13.76 -5.77 6.58
C ILE A 146 14.92 -5.08 5.88
N ALA A 147 16.16 -5.32 6.28
CA ALA A 147 17.34 -4.67 5.72
C ALA A 147 17.55 -4.97 4.22
N HIS A 148 16.93 -6.04 3.68
CA HIS A 148 16.96 -6.37 2.26
C HIS A 148 15.99 -5.53 1.40
N ILE A 149 15.06 -4.79 2.03
CA ILE A 149 14.03 -4.02 1.34
C ILE A 149 14.63 -2.69 0.86
N PRO A 150 14.49 -2.32 -0.43
CA PRO A 150 15.15 -1.15 -0.96
C PRO A 150 14.54 0.15 -0.43
N ASN A 151 13.21 0.27 -0.34
CA ASN A 151 12.54 1.48 0.13
C ASN A 151 11.88 1.23 1.49
N ILE A 152 12.39 1.88 2.54
CA ILE A 152 11.84 1.74 3.90
C ILE A 152 11.59 3.13 4.45
N SER A 153 10.37 3.38 4.89
CA SER A 153 9.99 4.57 5.66
C SER A 153 9.44 4.15 7.02
N ILE A 154 9.93 4.81 8.07
CA ILE A 154 9.48 4.60 9.45
C ILE A 154 9.20 5.96 10.08
N ASP A 155 7.95 6.22 10.48
CA ASP A 155 7.48 7.48 11.07
C ASP A 155 8.01 8.71 10.29
N ASP A 156 7.69 8.77 9.00
CA ASP A 156 8.12 9.80 8.03
C ASP A 156 9.64 9.92 7.79
N ARG A 157 10.42 8.90 8.17
CA ARG A 157 11.86 8.88 7.93
C ARG A 157 12.22 7.80 6.93
N TRP A 158 12.63 8.24 5.75
CA TRP A 158 13.25 7.39 4.74
C TRP A 158 14.63 6.93 5.18
N ILE A 159 14.86 5.63 5.14
CA ILE A 159 16.07 5.03 5.70
C ILE A 159 17.17 4.82 4.63
N ASN A 160 16.79 4.65 3.37
CA ASN A 160 17.70 4.22 2.30
C ASN A 160 17.86 5.24 1.16
N ASP A 161 17.53 6.52 1.37
CA ASP A 161 17.51 7.49 0.27
C ASP A 161 18.91 7.92 -0.21
N GLY A 162 19.24 7.45 -1.41
CA GLY A 162 20.16 8.10 -2.33
C GLY A 162 19.47 9.04 -3.34
N ASP A 163 18.13 9.09 -3.40
CA ASP A 163 17.39 9.92 -4.37
C ASP A 163 16.18 10.61 -3.74
N SER A 164 16.35 11.89 -3.42
CA SER A 164 15.33 12.81 -2.85
C SER A 164 14.00 12.91 -3.64
N LEU A 165 13.96 12.43 -4.90
CA LEU A 165 12.76 12.46 -5.75
C LEU A 165 11.76 11.33 -5.45
N SER A 166 12.19 10.24 -4.80
CA SER A 166 11.29 9.16 -4.34
C SER A 166 10.29 9.69 -3.31
N SER A 167 10.78 10.42 -2.30
CA SER A 167 9.98 11.02 -1.21
C SER A 167 8.85 11.89 -1.74
N PHE A 168 9.14 12.77 -2.71
CA PHE A 168 8.13 13.66 -3.31
C PHE A 168 7.08 12.91 -4.15
N ILE A 169 7.46 11.83 -4.84
CA ILE A 169 6.49 11.02 -5.60
C ILE A 169 5.59 10.24 -4.64
N TYR A 170 6.10 9.73 -3.52
CA TYR A 170 5.31 8.93 -2.58
C TYR A 170 4.42 9.76 -1.64
N GLU A 171 4.83 10.96 -1.24
CA GLU A 171 3.95 11.91 -0.52
C GLU A 171 2.68 12.22 -1.32
N ILE A 172 2.79 12.34 -2.64
CA ILE A 172 1.64 12.54 -3.55
C ILE A 172 0.75 11.28 -3.67
N TRP A 173 1.29 10.07 -3.43
CA TRP A 173 0.52 8.81 -3.46
C TRP A 173 -0.26 8.53 -2.16
N MET A 174 0.13 9.12 -1.02
CA MET A 174 -0.50 8.88 0.29
C MET A 174 -1.79 9.68 0.51
N GLU A 175 -2.05 10.75 -0.23
CA GLU A 175 -3.30 11.54 -0.09
C GLU A 175 -4.53 10.92 -0.77
N GLY A 176 -4.41 9.78 -1.45
CA GLY A 176 -5.57 9.14 -2.08
C GLY A 176 -5.21 7.88 -2.84
N ILE A 177 -5.55 6.73 -2.27
CA ILE A 177 -5.48 5.46 -2.99
C ILE A 177 -6.49 5.50 -4.14
N VAL A 178 -5.99 5.81 -5.34
CA VAL A 178 -6.27 5.20 -6.66
C VAL A 178 -5.87 6.26 -7.68
N ILE A 179 -4.69 6.12 -8.28
CA ILE A 179 -4.49 6.70 -9.60
C ILE A 179 -3.95 5.63 -10.55
N ASP A 180 -4.82 5.28 -11.48
CA ASP A 180 -4.58 4.41 -12.63
C ASP A 180 -3.30 4.79 -13.39
N GLN A 181 -2.71 3.83 -14.12
CA GLN A 181 -1.48 4.00 -14.92
C GLN A 181 -1.54 5.13 -15.98
N LEU A 182 -2.64 5.87 -16.11
CA LEU A 182 -2.87 6.89 -17.14
C LEU A 182 -2.64 8.33 -16.70
N LEU A 183 -2.51 8.65 -15.40
CA LEU A 183 -2.24 10.02 -14.95
C LEU A 183 -0.74 10.33 -14.77
N PHE A 184 0.11 9.31 -14.90
CA PHE A 184 1.57 9.47 -14.87
C PHE A 184 2.09 10.40 -15.98
N THR A 185 1.40 10.49 -17.13
CA THR A 185 1.74 11.42 -18.22
C THR A 185 1.07 12.79 -18.07
N PHE A 186 -0.10 12.88 -17.43
CA PHE A 186 -0.85 14.13 -17.31
C PHE A 186 -0.27 15.08 -16.24
N LEU A 187 0.23 14.55 -15.12
CA LEU A 187 0.90 15.37 -14.10
C LEU A 187 2.33 15.72 -14.51
N PHE A 188 3.00 14.87 -15.29
CA PHE A 188 4.30 15.20 -15.88
C PHE A 188 4.18 16.41 -16.84
N PHE A 189 3.13 16.47 -17.65
CA PHE A 189 2.90 17.61 -18.56
C PHE A 189 2.43 18.88 -17.83
N ASN A 190 1.53 18.79 -16.84
CA ASN A 190 1.05 19.99 -16.14
C ASN A 190 2.07 20.58 -15.17
N TRP A 191 2.95 19.77 -14.56
CA TRP A 191 4.02 20.29 -13.72
C TRP A 191 5.13 20.97 -14.55
N SER A 192 5.49 20.43 -15.71
CA SER A 192 6.40 21.11 -16.65
C SER A 192 5.88 22.50 -17.07
N CYS A 193 4.58 22.77 -17.00
CA CYS A 193 4.02 24.09 -17.34
C CYS A 193 4.00 25.10 -16.19
N HIS A 194 4.17 24.69 -14.93
CA HIS A 194 4.03 25.60 -13.77
C HIS A 194 5.36 25.99 -13.11
N HIS A 195 6.49 25.41 -13.51
CA HIS A 195 7.80 25.71 -12.92
C HIS A 195 8.91 26.10 -13.90
N GLU A 196 8.55 26.59 -15.10
CA GLU A 196 9.42 27.52 -15.83
C GLU A 196 9.00 28.96 -15.51
N GLU A 197 9.66 29.57 -14.52
CA GLU A 197 9.88 31.02 -14.53
C GLU A 197 10.75 31.32 -15.76
N VAL A 198 10.11 31.50 -16.92
CA VAL A 198 10.75 32.07 -18.10
C VAL A 198 10.94 33.57 -17.82
N PRO A 199 12.16 34.10 -17.81
CA PRO A 199 12.38 35.55 -17.73
C PRO A 199 11.68 36.24 -18.90
N GLN A 200 10.95 37.33 -18.61
CA GLN A 200 10.17 38.15 -19.56
C GLN A 200 11.01 38.91 -20.61
N SER A 201 11.99 38.29 -21.24
CA SER A 201 12.72 38.91 -22.36
C SER A 201 13.14 37.89 -23.40
N LEU A 202 12.18 37.39 -24.18
CA LEU A 202 12.24 37.27 -25.65
C LEU A 202 10.96 36.57 -26.16
N ILE A 203 9.87 37.32 -26.29
CA ILE A 203 8.77 36.95 -27.20
C ILE A 203 8.62 38.11 -28.19
N ALA A 204 9.38 38.01 -29.27
CA ALA A 204 9.13 38.77 -30.50
C ALA A 204 9.48 37.87 -31.69
N GLY A 205 8.49 37.60 -32.55
CA GLY A 205 8.66 36.87 -33.82
C GLY A 205 7.82 35.61 -33.89
N GLN A 206 6.49 35.73 -33.99
CA GLN A 206 5.73 35.69 -35.25
C GLN A 206 5.31 34.27 -35.68
N CYS A 207 4.02 33.99 -35.52
CA CYS A 207 3.28 33.11 -36.43
C CYS A 207 3.39 33.63 -37.86
N LEU A 208 3.50 32.74 -38.85
CA LEU A 208 2.60 32.64 -40.00
C LEU A 208 3.07 31.54 -40.97
N SER A 209 2.08 30.73 -41.38
CA SER A 209 1.98 29.83 -42.56
C SER A 209 3.00 28.71 -42.76
#